data_AF-A0A943K138-F1
#
_entry.id   AF-A0A943K138-F1
#
_cell.length_a   1.000
_cell.length_b   1.000
_cell.length_c   1.000
_cell.angle_alpha   90.00
_cell.angle_beta   90.00
_cell.angle_gamma   90.00
#
_symmetry.space_group_name_H-M   'P 1'
#
loop_
_entity.id
_entity.type
_entity.pdbx_description
1 polymer ?
#
loop_
_entity_poly.entity_id
_entity_poly.type
_entity_poly.pdbx_seq_one_letter_code
_entity_poly.pdbx_strand_id
1 'polypeptide(L)'
;MPINNITVKPNQTLKDFSYGRRFVRGIASRSIAPLILLEAFVEGGRTYQAYQRGGFDEARERITEEMIGAAFWFSGVAGFNKLIDKFIGKKLYKLPETDFDGAGDTLRDPIQNYLKKYADKFKDPKKAEKMIAKFKFGKAISSIILANCLVGFAVPKLNQAITKHLRKNRKEEPQKNQTKQVQTAAVKMNDFLDWNHKDKNVSFGMSPQLLLSLANSFENTPKYQLLSTDVGIAGGRAICARNNHERTEVLFRDIASSFFYMFNMPIVAALLNKIQDGKSTRLDPVAAKQVSDHLEAVLDAHNGSMKASAFKEFVLGKPENKYMITPDLAKDLAKNNNVIEVENFITHLKKIVPENQFSDYEKAARKMSELQPKVTGKSMLSKAQVEDIFKDGAVNMPEFLKNVYRCATQDENLFTGKVHAPAFDNELKFISRDTFTRKQAEIADYVNIILKKAKDGDVTKDLIKKVCRENFIKNTCNWGVGFAISAAFLSTFIPKIQYWITTRVTGKNTFPGTEDYSNEKKK
;
A
#
# COMPACT_ATOMS: atom_id res chain seq x y z
N MET A 1 4.06 -23.21 -33.46
CA MET A 1 2.94 -22.32 -33.86
C MET A 1 3.27 -20.89 -33.46
N PRO A 2 2.74 -19.85 -34.13
CA PRO A 2 2.91 -18.47 -33.68
C PRO A 2 2.11 -18.21 -32.38
N ILE A 3 2.66 -17.37 -31.50
CA ILE A 3 2.03 -16.94 -30.23
C ILE A 3 0.65 -16.31 -30.45
N ASN A 4 0.41 -15.73 -31.64
CA ASN A 4 -0.85 -15.12 -32.05
C ASN A 4 -2.07 -16.06 -32.03
N ASN A 5 -1.87 -17.37 -31.94
CA ASN A 5 -2.96 -18.35 -31.86
C ASN A 5 -3.42 -18.66 -30.42
N ILE A 6 -2.80 -18.06 -29.40
CA ILE A 6 -3.17 -18.28 -28.00
C ILE A 6 -4.35 -17.38 -27.63
N THR A 7 -5.46 -17.98 -27.21
CA THR A 7 -6.65 -17.25 -26.76
C THR A 7 -6.44 -16.69 -25.35
N VAL A 8 -6.41 -15.36 -25.23
CA VAL A 8 -6.36 -14.66 -23.94
C VAL A 8 -7.75 -14.12 -23.59
N LYS A 9 -8.33 -14.54 -22.46
CA LYS A 9 -9.60 -13.96 -21.97
C LYS A 9 -9.40 -12.46 -21.70
N PRO A 10 -10.09 -11.54 -22.39
CA PRO A 10 -9.86 -10.11 -22.20
C PRO A 10 -10.50 -9.58 -20.90
N ASN A 11 -9.97 -8.45 -20.42
CA ASN A 11 -10.59 -7.62 -19.38
C ASN A 11 -10.91 -8.32 -18.05
N GLN A 12 -10.01 -9.19 -17.59
CA GLN A 12 -10.17 -9.83 -16.28
C GLN A 12 -10.12 -8.79 -15.15
N THR A 13 -10.98 -8.99 -14.15
CA THR A 13 -11.06 -8.18 -12.93
C THR A 13 -10.96 -9.07 -11.71
N LEU A 14 -10.79 -8.49 -10.52
CA LEU A 14 -10.79 -9.27 -9.28
C LEU A 14 -12.05 -10.14 -9.13
N LYS A 15 -13.22 -9.73 -9.64
CA LYS A 15 -14.47 -10.53 -9.52
C LYS A 15 -14.41 -11.88 -10.21
N ASP A 16 -13.50 -12.07 -11.18
CA ASP A 16 -13.31 -13.33 -11.88
C ASP A 16 -12.63 -14.42 -11.01
N PHE A 17 -12.16 -14.08 -9.81
CA PHE A 17 -11.39 -14.98 -8.94
C PHE A 17 -12.14 -15.33 -7.65
N SER A 18 -11.86 -16.53 -7.12
CA SER A 18 -12.47 -16.99 -5.88
C SER A 18 -12.16 -16.06 -4.70
N TYR A 19 -13.12 -15.92 -3.78
CA TYR A 19 -12.94 -15.10 -2.58
C TYR A 19 -11.65 -15.42 -1.82
N GLY A 20 -11.32 -16.71 -1.65
CA GLY A 20 -10.09 -17.12 -0.97
C GLY A 20 -8.81 -16.55 -1.60
N ARG A 21 -8.70 -16.53 -2.94
CA ARG A 21 -7.54 -15.94 -3.63
C ARG A 21 -7.48 -14.42 -3.45
N ARG A 22 -8.64 -13.76 -3.53
CA ARG A 22 -8.77 -12.32 -3.34
C ARG A 22 -8.43 -11.90 -1.91
N PHE A 23 -8.88 -12.67 -0.93
CA PHE A 23 -8.59 -12.47 0.49
C PHE A 23 -7.09 -12.61 0.80
N VAL A 24 -6.45 -13.69 0.31
CA VAL A 24 -5.01 -13.91 0.54
C VAL A 24 -4.15 -12.86 -0.17
N ARG A 25 -4.51 -12.47 -1.41
CA ARG A 25 -3.91 -11.30 -2.06
C ARG A 25 -4.10 -10.04 -1.21
N GLY A 26 -5.31 -9.84 -0.68
CA GLY A 26 -5.65 -8.71 0.19
C GLY A 26 -4.81 -8.62 1.46
N ILE A 27 -4.40 -9.74 2.06
CA ILE A 27 -3.49 -9.73 3.22
C ILE A 27 -2.14 -9.12 2.80
N ALA A 28 -1.61 -9.55 1.64
CA ALA A 28 -0.33 -9.06 1.12
C ALA A 28 -0.38 -7.57 0.73
N SER A 29 -1.47 -7.13 0.09
CA SER A 29 -1.66 -5.75 -0.35
C SER A 29 -2.24 -4.82 0.74
N ARG A 30 -2.51 -5.33 1.94
CA ARG A 30 -3.18 -4.61 3.05
C ARG A 30 -4.51 -3.99 2.66
N SER A 31 -5.31 -4.75 1.91
CA SER A 31 -6.70 -4.37 1.67
C SER A 31 -7.44 -4.23 3.00
N ILE A 32 -8.49 -3.41 3.00
CA ILE A 32 -9.22 -3.00 4.21
C ILE A 32 -9.72 -4.19 5.04
N ALA A 33 -10.11 -5.31 4.42
CA ALA A 33 -10.73 -6.41 5.16
C ALA A 33 -9.80 -7.23 6.05
N PRO A 34 -8.66 -7.74 5.55
CA PRO A 34 -7.63 -8.32 6.40
C PRO A 34 -7.15 -7.38 7.51
N LEU A 35 -7.15 -6.07 7.24
CA LEU A 35 -6.74 -5.06 8.19
C LEU A 35 -7.77 -4.90 9.34
N ILE A 36 -9.06 -4.80 9.02
CA ILE A 36 -10.14 -4.81 10.02
C ILE A 36 -10.15 -6.11 10.82
N LEU A 37 -9.92 -7.25 10.17
CA LEU A 37 -9.83 -8.53 10.87
C LEU A 37 -8.69 -8.51 11.89
N LEU A 38 -7.52 -8.00 11.50
CA LEU A 38 -6.40 -7.82 12.43
C LEU A 38 -6.80 -6.92 13.59
N GLU A 39 -7.38 -5.74 13.32
CA GLU A 39 -7.78 -4.81 14.38
C GLU A 39 -8.79 -5.44 15.33
N ALA A 40 -9.76 -6.22 14.86
CA ALA A 40 -10.72 -6.90 15.74
C ALA A 40 -10.01 -7.83 16.76
N PHE A 41 -8.98 -8.57 16.34
CA PHE A 41 -8.16 -9.37 17.27
C PHE A 41 -7.35 -8.49 18.22
N VAL A 42 -6.80 -7.38 17.73
CA VAL A 42 -5.99 -6.45 18.53
C VAL A 42 -6.82 -5.77 19.59
N GLU A 43 -7.93 -5.14 19.21
CA GLU A 43 -8.85 -4.44 20.11
C GLU A 43 -9.44 -5.37 21.16
N GLY A 44 -9.92 -6.55 20.74
CA GLY A 44 -10.47 -7.55 21.65
C GLY A 44 -9.43 -8.03 22.66
N GLY A 45 -8.23 -8.39 22.21
CA GLY A 45 -7.18 -8.87 23.11
C GLY A 45 -6.60 -7.79 24.01
N ARG A 46 -6.37 -6.56 23.51
CA ARG A 46 -5.92 -5.44 24.33
C ARG A 46 -6.94 -5.09 25.41
N THR A 47 -8.23 -5.08 25.05
CA THR A 47 -9.32 -4.85 26.00
C THR A 47 -9.36 -5.95 27.06
N TYR A 48 -9.16 -7.21 26.67
CA TYR A 48 -9.10 -8.32 27.60
C TYR A 48 -7.90 -8.22 28.57
N GLN A 49 -6.70 -7.88 28.06
CA GLN A 49 -5.53 -7.66 28.91
C GLN A 49 -5.74 -6.47 29.87
N ALA A 50 -6.34 -5.38 29.38
CA ALA A 50 -6.71 -4.22 30.19
C ALA A 50 -7.70 -4.59 31.30
N TYR A 51 -8.70 -5.41 30.97
CA TYR A 51 -9.67 -5.92 31.95
C TYR A 51 -8.99 -6.76 33.04
N GLN A 52 -8.05 -7.63 32.67
CA GLN A 52 -7.31 -8.44 33.65
C GLN A 52 -6.47 -7.60 34.61
N ARG A 53 -5.97 -6.43 34.17
CA ARG A 53 -5.15 -5.54 35.00
C ARG A 53 -5.99 -4.58 35.85
N GLY A 54 -6.82 -3.76 35.20
CA GLY A 54 -7.53 -2.64 35.83
C GLY A 54 -9.04 -2.79 35.91
N GLY A 55 -9.57 -3.99 35.60
CA GLY A 55 -11.00 -4.26 35.61
C GLY A 55 -11.76 -3.44 34.57
N PHE A 56 -13.04 -3.19 34.86
CA PHE A 56 -13.96 -2.53 33.92
C PHE A 56 -13.50 -1.11 33.52
N ASP A 57 -12.93 -0.34 34.45
CA ASP A 57 -12.54 1.05 34.19
C ASP A 57 -11.41 1.12 33.14
N GLU A 58 -10.37 0.28 33.27
CA GLU A 58 -9.30 0.22 32.27
C GLU A 58 -9.79 -0.37 30.95
N ALA A 59 -10.59 -1.43 30.98
CA ALA A 59 -11.15 -2.05 29.78
C ALA A 59 -11.99 -1.06 28.95
N ARG A 60 -12.85 -0.28 29.62
CA ARG A 60 -13.71 0.73 28.99
C ARG A 60 -12.90 1.89 28.41
N GLU A 61 -11.89 2.38 29.12
CA GLU A 61 -11.00 3.39 28.53
C GLU A 61 -10.25 2.83 27.32
N ARG A 62 -9.70 1.62 27.42
CA ARG A 62 -8.93 0.98 26.35
C ARG A 62 -9.79 0.75 25.11
N ILE A 63 -10.95 0.10 25.24
CA ILE A 63 -11.80 -0.19 24.07
C ILE A 63 -12.25 1.09 23.38
N THR A 64 -12.55 2.15 24.14
CA THR A 64 -12.95 3.45 23.56
C THR A 64 -11.80 4.10 22.79
N GLU A 65 -10.59 4.11 23.34
CA GLU A 65 -9.40 4.68 22.71
C GLU A 65 -8.98 3.90 21.45
N GLU A 66 -9.01 2.57 21.52
CA GLU A 66 -8.60 1.68 20.42
C GLU A 66 -9.66 1.70 19.30
N MET A 67 -10.97 1.55 19.59
CA MET A 67 -12.04 1.59 18.57
C MET A 67 -12.12 2.93 17.84
N ILE A 68 -12.02 4.05 18.57
CA ILE A 68 -12.02 5.38 17.93
C ILE A 68 -10.71 5.58 17.16
N GLY A 69 -9.58 5.11 17.69
CA GLY A 69 -8.31 5.10 16.99
C GLY A 69 -8.40 4.37 15.65
N ALA A 70 -8.92 3.13 15.65
CA ALA A 70 -9.11 2.32 14.45
C ALA A 70 -10.08 2.98 13.47
N ALA A 71 -11.20 3.53 13.93
CA ALA A 71 -12.16 4.22 13.04
C ALA A 71 -11.50 5.40 12.29
N PHE A 72 -10.70 6.21 12.99
CA PHE A 72 -9.95 7.32 12.39
C PHE A 72 -8.78 6.85 11.54
N TRP A 73 -8.17 5.73 11.88
CA TRP A 73 -7.13 5.10 11.10
C TRP A 73 -7.66 4.56 9.77
N PHE A 74 -8.84 3.92 9.75
CA PHE A 74 -9.49 3.42 8.54
C PHE A 74 -10.09 4.52 7.66
N SER A 75 -10.56 5.62 8.26
CA SER A 75 -11.42 6.56 7.53
C SER A 75 -11.16 8.05 7.79
N GLY A 76 -10.39 8.40 8.82
CA GLY A 76 -10.15 9.78 9.25
C GLY A 76 -9.34 10.58 8.23
N VAL A 77 -8.14 10.11 7.86
CA VAL A 77 -7.29 10.80 6.86
C VAL A 77 -8.00 10.90 5.51
N ALA A 78 -8.64 9.82 5.06
CA ALA A 78 -9.43 9.83 3.83
C ALA A 78 -10.64 10.77 3.90
N GLY A 79 -11.30 10.85 5.06
CA GLY A 79 -12.40 11.77 5.34
C GLY A 79 -11.97 13.23 5.29
N PHE A 80 -10.87 13.58 5.97
CA PHE A 80 -10.31 14.93 5.92
C PHE A 80 -9.83 15.31 4.52
N ASN A 81 -9.19 14.38 3.80
CA ASN A 81 -8.84 14.60 2.39
C ASN A 81 -10.06 14.94 1.55
N LYS A 82 -11.16 14.19 1.68
CA LYS A 82 -12.42 14.47 0.96
C LYS A 82 -13.03 15.83 1.33
N LEU A 83 -12.97 16.22 2.60
CA LEU A 83 -13.46 17.52 3.06
C LEU A 83 -12.61 18.66 2.49
N ILE A 84 -11.28 18.54 2.55
CA ILE A 84 -10.34 19.50 1.98
C ILE A 84 -10.51 19.58 0.46
N ASP A 85 -10.67 18.46 -0.23
CA ASP A 85 -10.93 18.43 -1.67
C ASP A 85 -12.24 19.17 -2.02
N LYS A 86 -13.31 18.97 -1.23
CA LYS A 86 -14.60 19.64 -1.45
C LYS A 86 -14.54 21.15 -1.17
N PHE A 87 -14.01 21.55 -0.03
CA PHE A 87 -14.10 22.94 0.44
C PHE A 87 -12.91 23.81 0.01
N ILE A 88 -11.72 23.24 -0.11
CA ILE A 88 -10.52 23.98 -0.51
C ILE A 88 -10.24 23.72 -1.99
N GLY A 89 -10.13 22.45 -2.41
CA GLY A 89 -9.81 22.11 -3.80
C GLY A 89 -10.84 22.63 -4.81
N LYS A 90 -12.10 22.21 -4.66
CA LYS A 90 -13.18 22.55 -5.61
C LYS A 90 -13.75 23.96 -5.41
N LYS A 91 -13.91 24.43 -4.17
CA LYS A 91 -14.57 25.72 -3.91
C LYS A 91 -13.60 26.91 -3.92
N LEU A 92 -12.41 26.79 -3.30
CA LEU A 92 -11.44 27.88 -3.24
C LEU A 92 -10.51 27.89 -4.46
N TYR A 93 -9.87 26.76 -4.76
CA TYR A 93 -8.93 26.63 -5.88
C TYR A 93 -9.59 26.32 -7.23
N LYS A 94 -10.90 26.04 -7.24
CA LYS A 94 -11.68 25.73 -8.46
C LYS A 94 -11.06 24.62 -9.32
N LEU A 95 -10.44 23.64 -8.68
CA LEU A 95 -9.85 22.49 -9.37
C LEU A 95 -10.95 21.67 -10.07
N PRO A 96 -10.84 21.39 -11.38
CA PRO A 96 -11.84 20.60 -12.12
C PRO A 96 -11.97 19.17 -11.58
N GLU A 97 -10.85 18.57 -11.24
CA GLU A 97 -10.73 17.25 -10.63
C GLU A 97 -9.71 17.31 -9.49
N THR A 98 -9.95 16.58 -8.42
CA THR A 98 -9.10 16.51 -7.22
C THR A 98 -8.50 15.13 -6.99
N ASP A 99 -9.07 14.10 -7.65
CA ASP A 99 -8.60 12.71 -7.59
C ASP A 99 -7.55 12.42 -8.68
N PHE A 100 -6.35 12.94 -8.50
CA PHE A 100 -5.18 12.66 -9.34
C PHE A 100 -3.94 12.53 -8.46
N ASP A 101 -2.90 11.87 -8.94
CA ASP A 101 -1.67 11.63 -8.18
C ASP A 101 -0.61 12.69 -8.47
N GLY A 102 0.28 12.93 -7.50
CA GLY A 102 1.35 13.93 -7.61
C GLY A 102 2.66 13.40 -8.17
N ALA A 103 2.92 12.10 -8.03
CA ALA A 103 4.14 11.48 -8.52
C ALA A 103 4.04 11.17 -10.03
N GLY A 104 5.20 11.11 -10.68
CA GLY A 104 5.33 10.75 -12.09
C GLY A 104 6.73 10.24 -12.41
N ASP A 105 6.83 9.50 -13.51
CA ASP A 105 8.09 9.12 -14.17
C ASP A 105 7.97 9.32 -15.68
N THR A 106 9.03 9.04 -16.44
CA THR A 106 9.04 9.22 -17.90
C THR A 106 8.08 8.30 -18.65
N LEU A 107 7.56 7.25 -18.01
CA LEU A 107 6.59 6.31 -18.57
C LEU A 107 5.16 6.65 -18.16
N ARG A 108 4.97 7.32 -17.02
CA ARG A 108 3.65 7.66 -16.48
C ARG A 108 3.71 8.96 -15.66
N ASP A 109 3.07 10.01 -16.19
CA ASP A 109 3.02 11.33 -15.54
C ASP A 109 1.57 11.85 -15.42
N PRO A 110 0.89 11.53 -14.31
CA PRO A 110 -0.45 12.02 -13.99
C PRO A 110 -0.58 13.54 -13.97
N ILE A 111 0.45 14.26 -13.49
CA ILE A 111 0.39 15.72 -13.35
C ILE A 111 0.41 16.36 -14.73
N GLN A 112 1.31 15.93 -15.60
CA GLN A 112 1.35 16.45 -16.97
C GLN A 112 0.11 16.08 -17.76
N ASN A 113 -0.43 14.87 -17.56
CA ASN A 113 -1.71 14.46 -18.14
C ASN A 113 -2.87 15.32 -17.65
N TYR A 114 -2.93 15.62 -16.35
CA TYR A 114 -3.92 16.50 -15.75
C TYR A 114 -3.85 17.92 -16.32
N LEU A 115 -2.65 18.51 -16.35
CA LEU A 115 -2.42 19.86 -16.86
C LEU A 115 -2.80 19.97 -18.34
N LYS A 116 -2.47 18.96 -19.15
CA LYS A 116 -2.88 18.90 -20.56
C LYS A 116 -4.39 18.78 -20.71
N LYS A 117 -5.02 17.89 -19.94
CA LYS A 117 -6.47 17.62 -19.99
C LYS A 117 -7.32 18.84 -19.64
N TYR A 118 -6.81 19.69 -18.74
CA TYR A 118 -7.51 20.88 -18.27
C TYR A 118 -6.78 22.18 -18.67
N ALA A 119 -6.05 22.17 -19.79
CA ALA A 119 -5.30 23.34 -20.26
C ALA A 119 -6.19 24.59 -20.37
N ASP A 120 -7.43 24.45 -20.86
CA ASP A 120 -8.40 25.55 -20.99
C ASP A 120 -8.81 26.19 -19.65
N LYS A 121 -8.58 25.49 -18.52
CA LYS A 121 -8.88 25.97 -17.17
C LYS A 121 -7.67 26.65 -16.51
N PHE A 122 -6.47 26.45 -17.04
CA PHE A 122 -5.23 26.96 -16.48
C PHE A 122 -4.54 27.93 -17.44
N LYS A 123 -4.57 29.23 -17.11
CA LYS A 123 -3.93 30.28 -17.93
C LYS A 123 -2.41 30.12 -18.07
N ASP A 124 -1.75 29.53 -17.07
CA ASP A 124 -0.30 29.31 -17.03
C ASP A 124 -0.01 27.93 -16.40
N PRO A 125 0.46 26.94 -17.19
CA PRO A 125 0.73 25.59 -16.71
C PRO A 125 1.74 25.52 -15.55
N LYS A 126 2.79 26.35 -15.58
CA LYS A 126 3.84 26.33 -14.53
C LYS A 126 3.30 26.89 -13.21
N LYS A 127 2.47 27.93 -13.28
CA LYS A 127 1.79 28.45 -12.09
C LYS A 127 0.75 27.47 -11.56
N ALA A 128 0.01 26.80 -12.45
CA ALA A 128 -0.96 25.77 -12.08
C ALA A 128 -0.28 24.60 -11.36
N GLU A 129 0.84 24.09 -11.89
CA GLU A 129 1.62 23.03 -11.26
C GLU A 129 2.09 23.43 -9.84
N LYS A 130 2.64 24.64 -9.70
CA LYS A 130 3.08 25.14 -8.38
C LYS A 130 1.93 25.28 -7.38
N MET A 131 0.76 25.73 -7.84
CA MET A 131 -0.45 25.82 -7.00
C MET A 131 -0.94 24.43 -6.60
N ILE A 132 -1.02 23.50 -7.54
CA ILE A 132 -1.44 22.11 -7.32
C ILE A 132 -0.49 21.41 -6.33
N ALA A 133 0.82 21.61 -6.48
CA ALA A 133 1.83 21.06 -5.58
C ALA A 133 1.63 21.53 -4.12
N LYS A 134 1.42 22.84 -3.93
CA LYS A 134 1.12 23.41 -2.61
C LYS A 134 -0.20 22.89 -2.05
N PHE A 135 -1.24 22.82 -2.88
CA PHE A 135 -2.54 22.30 -2.48
C PHE A 135 -2.47 20.83 -2.03
N LYS A 136 -1.87 19.95 -2.85
CA LYS A 136 -1.74 18.52 -2.53
C LYS A 136 -0.92 18.29 -1.26
N PHE A 137 0.24 18.94 -1.16
CA PHE A 137 1.07 18.81 0.03
C PHE A 137 0.38 19.36 1.28
N GLY A 138 -0.20 20.56 1.18
CA GLY A 138 -0.96 21.17 2.27
C GLY A 138 -2.14 20.31 2.71
N LYS A 139 -2.86 19.70 1.75
CA LYS A 139 -3.95 18.75 2.02
C LYS A 139 -3.45 17.55 2.81
N ALA A 140 -2.41 16.87 2.33
CA ALA A 140 -1.88 15.69 2.98
C ALA A 140 -1.46 15.97 4.44
N ILE A 141 -0.66 17.03 4.67
CA ILE A 141 -0.20 17.40 6.01
C ILE A 141 -1.36 17.83 6.91
N SER A 142 -2.31 18.62 6.39
CA SER A 142 -3.47 19.07 7.19
C SER A 142 -4.33 17.89 7.62
N SER A 143 -4.59 16.92 6.74
CA SER A 143 -5.35 15.72 7.08
C SER A 143 -4.67 14.87 8.15
N ILE A 144 -3.33 14.71 8.06
CA ILE A 144 -2.53 14.01 9.07
C ILE A 144 -2.64 14.75 10.42
N ILE A 145 -2.43 16.07 10.42
CA ILE A 145 -2.52 16.89 11.65
C ILE A 145 -3.92 16.79 12.28
N LEU A 146 -4.99 16.94 11.49
CA LEU A 146 -6.36 16.86 11.99
C LEU A 146 -6.69 15.49 12.59
N ALA A 147 -6.29 14.41 11.91
CA ALA A 147 -6.46 13.06 12.42
C ALA A 147 -5.70 12.85 13.75
N ASN A 148 -4.44 13.29 13.80
CA ASN A 148 -3.59 13.18 14.98
C ASN A 148 -4.10 14.04 16.15
N CYS A 149 -4.62 15.23 15.89
CA CYS A 149 -5.21 16.09 16.92
C CYS A 149 -6.45 15.45 17.56
N LEU A 150 -7.33 14.85 16.76
CA LEU A 150 -8.54 14.23 17.28
C LEU A 150 -8.23 12.97 18.09
N VAL A 151 -7.44 12.04 17.52
CA VAL A 151 -7.15 10.75 18.18
C VAL A 151 -6.11 10.90 19.29
N GLY A 152 -5.11 11.75 19.10
CA GLY A 152 -4.01 11.95 20.05
C GLY A 152 -4.38 12.85 21.23
N PHE A 153 -5.31 13.80 21.07
CA PHE A 153 -5.64 14.78 22.13
C PHE A 153 -7.11 14.79 22.54
N ALA A 154 -8.04 14.92 21.58
CA ALA A 154 -9.45 15.06 21.91
C ALA A 154 -10.01 13.77 22.55
N VAL A 155 -9.71 12.61 21.95
CA VAL A 155 -10.17 11.30 22.43
C VAL A 155 -9.65 11.00 23.84
N PRO A 156 -8.33 11.09 24.15
CA PRO A 156 -7.84 10.87 25.50
C PRO A 156 -8.50 11.78 26.54
N LYS A 157 -8.60 13.10 26.27
CA LYS A 157 -9.22 14.04 27.20
C LYS A 157 -10.69 13.75 27.46
N LEU A 158 -11.48 13.45 26.42
CA LEU A 158 -12.88 13.06 26.56
C LEU A 158 -13.01 11.75 27.36
N ASN A 159 -12.17 10.76 27.06
CA ASN A 159 -12.20 9.46 27.72
C ASN A 159 -11.90 9.58 29.22
N GLN A 160 -10.86 10.36 29.56
CA GLN A 160 -10.48 10.72 30.93
C GLN A 160 -11.61 11.46 31.66
N ALA A 161 -12.27 12.42 30.99
CA ALA A 161 -13.38 13.18 31.57
C ALA A 161 -14.59 12.27 31.89
N ILE A 162 -14.93 11.34 31.00
CA ILE A 162 -16.02 10.39 31.24
C ILE A 162 -15.69 9.47 32.42
N THR A 163 -14.46 8.97 32.53
CA THR A 163 -14.07 8.14 33.69
C THR A 163 -14.18 8.90 35.00
N LYS A 164 -13.76 10.18 35.01
CA LYS A 164 -13.92 11.06 36.18
C LYS A 164 -15.40 11.25 36.54
N HIS A 165 -16.28 11.41 35.55
CA HIS A 165 -17.72 11.56 35.77
C HIS A 165 -18.37 10.28 36.31
N LEU A 166 -18.11 9.12 35.69
CA LEU A 166 -18.64 7.82 36.13
C LEU A 166 -18.22 7.49 37.58
N ARG A 167 -16.99 7.84 37.96
CA ARG A 167 -16.52 7.66 39.34
C ARG A 167 -17.15 8.63 40.33
N LYS A 168 -17.44 9.87 39.92
CA LYS A 168 -18.17 10.82 40.76
C LYS A 168 -19.56 10.28 41.09
N ASN A 169 -20.24 9.69 40.10
CA ASN A 169 -21.58 9.11 40.27
C ASN A 169 -21.56 7.77 41.05
N ARG A 170 -20.45 7.01 41.01
CA ARG A 170 -20.25 5.83 41.87
C ARG A 170 -19.88 6.17 43.32
N LYS A 171 -19.44 7.41 43.60
CA LYS A 171 -19.02 7.89 44.94
C LYS A 171 -20.16 8.55 45.73
N GLU A 172 -21.42 8.34 45.37
CA GLU A 172 -22.59 8.68 46.22
C GLU A 172 -22.85 7.64 47.34
N GLU A 173 -21.80 6.94 47.80
CA GLU A 173 -21.71 6.43 49.18
C GLU A 173 -20.48 7.08 49.86
N PRO A 174 -20.60 7.55 51.12
CA PRO A 174 -19.87 8.71 51.59
C PRO A 174 -18.44 8.36 52.01
N GLN A 175 -17.44 8.99 51.38
CA GLN A 175 -16.20 9.29 52.08
C GLN A 175 -15.70 10.72 51.82
N LYS A 176 -15.40 11.35 52.97
CA LYS A 176 -15.13 12.75 53.23
C LYS A 176 -14.06 13.38 52.34
N ASN A 177 -14.38 14.60 51.95
CA ASN A 177 -13.52 15.67 51.47
C ASN A 177 -12.02 15.54 51.82
N GLN A 178 -11.19 15.41 50.79
CA GLN A 178 -9.92 16.12 50.73
C GLN A 178 -9.81 16.84 49.39
N THR A 179 -9.94 18.15 49.47
CA THR A 179 -9.66 19.09 48.40
C THR A 179 -8.17 19.02 48.06
N LYS A 180 -7.81 18.49 46.91
CA LYS A 180 -6.51 18.76 46.27
C LYS A 180 -6.76 19.31 44.87
N GLN A 181 -6.28 20.52 44.65
CA GLN A 181 -6.28 21.19 43.36
C GLN A 181 -5.57 20.31 42.33
N VAL A 182 -6.32 19.76 41.38
CA VAL A 182 -5.76 19.23 40.14
C VAL A 182 -5.36 20.44 39.32
N GLN A 183 -4.06 20.73 39.22
CA GLN A 183 -3.56 21.61 38.18
C GLN A 183 -3.76 20.89 36.84
N THR A 184 -4.94 21.09 36.24
CA THR A 184 -5.14 20.87 34.82
C THR A 184 -4.37 21.98 34.10
N ALA A 185 -3.17 21.66 33.61
CA ALA A 185 -2.54 22.48 32.59
C ALA A 185 -3.46 22.44 31.36
N ALA A 186 -4.30 23.45 31.21
CA ALA A 186 -5.09 23.66 30.00
C ALA A 186 -4.15 24.12 28.89
N VAL A 187 -3.40 23.18 28.30
CA VAL A 187 -2.71 23.44 27.03
C VAL A 187 -3.79 23.61 25.98
N LYS A 188 -3.88 24.82 25.44
CA LYS A 188 -4.89 25.21 24.45
C LYS A 188 -4.43 24.72 23.09
N MET A 189 -5.35 24.39 22.18
CA MET A 189 -5.05 24.05 20.78
C MET A 189 -4.15 25.11 20.11
N ASN A 190 -4.24 26.36 20.58
CA ASN A 190 -3.41 27.47 20.13
C ASN A 190 -1.91 27.23 20.38
N ASP A 191 -1.50 26.55 21.45
CA ASP A 191 -0.08 26.32 21.76
C ASP A 191 0.59 25.35 20.75
N PHE A 192 -0.22 24.54 20.04
CA PHE A 192 0.24 23.65 18.96
C PHE A 192 0.17 24.33 17.58
N LEU A 193 -0.81 25.22 17.37
CA LEU A 193 -0.92 26.06 16.18
C LEU A 193 0.12 27.20 16.17
N ASP A 194 0.61 27.61 17.35
CA ASP A 194 1.66 28.61 17.56
C ASP A 194 3.09 28.07 17.36
N TRP A 195 3.26 26.85 16.81
CA TRP A 195 4.49 26.51 16.08
C TRP A 195 4.54 27.22 14.72
N ASN A 196 4.20 28.50 14.73
CA ASN A 196 4.32 29.48 13.67
C ASN A 196 4.92 30.72 14.32
N HIS A 197 6.25 30.82 14.27
CA HIS A 197 6.84 32.15 14.41
C HIS A 197 6.34 33.02 13.25
N LYS A 198 5.81 34.18 13.66
CA LYS A 198 5.25 35.25 12.85
C LYS A 198 6.15 35.61 11.66
N ASP A 199 5.47 36.04 10.59
CA ASP A 199 5.98 36.51 9.30
C ASP A 199 6.59 35.47 8.36
N LYS A 200 5.74 34.93 7.50
CA LYS A 200 5.86 34.98 6.02
C LYS A 200 4.76 34.12 5.40
N ASN A 201 4.30 34.48 4.20
CA ASN A 201 3.66 33.54 3.28
C ASN A 201 4.30 32.16 3.46
N VAL A 202 3.54 31.11 3.77
CA VAL A 202 4.08 29.74 3.89
C VAL A 202 4.61 29.33 2.51
N SER A 203 5.85 29.73 2.23
CA SER A 203 6.61 29.27 1.10
C SER A 203 7.34 28.04 1.60
N PHE A 204 6.78 26.87 1.35
CA PHE A 204 7.60 25.68 1.29
C PHE A 204 8.65 25.95 0.21
N GLY A 205 9.89 26.27 0.61
CA GLY A 205 11.03 26.53 -0.29
C GLY A 205 11.50 25.29 -1.06
N MET A 206 10.66 24.25 -1.08
CA MET A 206 10.87 22.99 -1.78
C MET A 206 10.37 23.10 -3.22
N SER A 207 10.99 22.36 -4.13
CA SER A 207 10.52 22.30 -5.52
C SER A 207 9.09 21.74 -5.58
N PRO A 208 8.27 22.18 -6.56
CA PRO A 208 6.93 21.61 -6.78
C PRO A 208 6.94 20.08 -6.88
N GLN A 209 7.96 19.52 -7.52
CA GLN A 209 8.12 18.08 -7.70
C GLN A 209 8.40 17.37 -6.37
N LEU A 210 9.21 17.96 -5.47
CA LEU A 210 9.43 17.39 -4.14
C LEU A 210 8.14 17.44 -3.29
N LEU A 211 7.41 18.54 -3.32
CA LEU A 211 6.11 18.67 -2.65
C LEU A 211 5.10 17.64 -3.14
N LEU A 212 5.01 17.45 -4.45
CA LEU A 212 4.14 16.46 -5.06
C LEU A 212 4.55 15.02 -4.72
N SER A 213 5.85 14.72 -4.72
CA SER A 213 6.37 13.41 -4.32
C SER A 213 6.08 13.08 -2.84
N LEU A 214 6.26 14.06 -1.96
CA LEU A 214 5.93 13.92 -0.53
C LEU A 214 4.42 13.76 -0.33
N ALA A 215 3.61 14.60 -0.99
CA ALA A 215 2.15 14.50 -0.95
C ALA A 215 1.70 13.12 -1.45
N ASN A 216 2.26 12.64 -2.56
CA ASN A 216 1.94 11.32 -3.11
C ASN A 216 2.35 10.19 -2.15
N SER A 217 3.49 10.33 -1.47
CA SER A 217 3.92 9.37 -0.44
C SER A 217 2.89 9.30 0.69
N PHE A 218 2.42 10.44 1.19
CA PHE A 218 1.39 10.50 2.23
C PHE A 218 -0.03 10.15 1.75
N GLU A 219 -0.37 10.33 0.47
CA GLU A 219 -1.72 10.05 -0.05
C GLU A 219 -1.87 8.61 -0.56
N ASN A 220 -0.80 8.04 -1.10
CA ASN A 220 -0.89 6.82 -1.91
C ASN A 220 0.03 5.69 -1.41
N THR A 221 0.86 5.92 -0.40
CA THR A 221 1.69 4.85 0.20
C THR A 221 1.18 4.49 1.59
N PRO A 222 0.62 3.28 1.78
CA PRO A 222 0.12 2.84 3.09
C PRO A 222 1.16 2.97 4.21
N LYS A 223 2.44 2.69 3.92
CA LYS A 223 3.50 2.81 4.93
C LYS A 223 3.65 4.23 5.48
N TYR A 224 3.67 5.25 4.63
CA TYR A 224 3.86 6.63 5.08
C TYR A 224 2.60 7.19 5.74
N GLN A 225 1.41 6.80 5.27
CA GLN A 225 0.15 7.11 5.96
C GLN A 225 0.21 6.63 7.40
N LEU A 226 0.42 5.32 7.56
CA LEU A 226 0.50 4.65 8.86
C LEU A 226 1.56 5.27 9.76
N LEU A 227 2.78 5.44 9.27
CA LEU A 227 3.89 5.95 10.08
C LEU A 227 3.67 7.42 10.49
N SER A 228 3.07 8.25 9.62
CA SER A 228 2.78 9.64 9.93
C SER A 228 1.63 9.82 10.94
N THR A 229 0.64 8.93 10.89
CA THR A 229 -0.45 8.89 11.87
C THR A 229 0.01 8.30 13.19
N ASP A 230 0.77 7.20 13.17
CA ASP A 230 1.23 6.50 14.38
C ASP A 230 2.15 7.38 15.23
N VAL A 231 3.11 8.06 14.62
CA VAL A 231 4.03 8.98 15.33
C VAL A 231 3.27 10.15 15.96
N GLY A 232 2.32 10.74 15.24
CA GLY A 232 1.55 11.88 15.76
C GLY A 232 0.54 11.48 16.84
N ILE A 233 -0.11 10.32 16.70
CA ILE A 233 -1.01 9.75 17.71
C ILE A 233 -0.23 9.39 18.97
N ALA A 234 0.91 8.69 18.84
CA ALA A 234 1.76 8.32 19.97
C ALA A 234 2.24 9.57 20.73
N GLY A 235 2.70 10.60 20.00
CA GLY A 235 3.12 11.87 20.57
C GLY A 235 1.96 12.61 21.28
N GLY A 236 0.79 12.69 20.65
CA GLY A 236 -0.39 13.33 21.25
C GLY A 236 -0.86 12.63 22.52
N ARG A 237 -0.97 11.30 22.49
CA ARG A 237 -1.34 10.48 23.65
C ARG A 237 -0.31 10.60 24.76
N ALA A 238 0.98 10.63 24.43
CA ALA A 238 2.07 10.85 25.37
C ALA A 238 2.00 12.23 26.06
N ILE A 239 1.60 13.29 25.35
CA ILE A 239 1.38 14.61 25.93
C ILE A 239 0.16 14.60 26.86
N CYS A 240 -0.89 13.86 26.50
CA CYS A 240 -2.12 13.75 27.30
C CYS A 240 -2.06 12.72 28.45
N ALA A 241 -0.94 12.01 28.58
CA ALA A 241 -0.71 11.08 29.68
C ALA A 241 -0.75 11.81 31.03
N ARG A 242 -1.37 11.18 32.05
CA ARG A 242 -1.56 11.76 33.38
C ARG A 242 -0.24 11.80 34.17
N ASN A 243 0.70 10.92 33.84
CA ASN A 243 2.03 10.82 34.46
C ASN A 243 3.08 10.22 33.50
N ASN A 244 4.35 10.21 33.91
CA ASN A 244 5.47 9.69 33.12
C ASN A 244 5.39 8.18 32.85
N HIS A 245 4.73 7.42 33.72
CA HIS A 245 4.57 5.97 33.58
C HIS A 245 3.55 5.64 32.50
N GLU A 246 2.39 6.30 32.54
CA GLU A 246 1.39 6.23 31.46
C GLU A 246 1.98 6.71 30.13
N ARG A 247 2.81 7.75 30.14
CA ARG A 247 3.54 8.20 28.95
C ARG A 247 4.46 7.11 28.39
N THR A 248 5.23 6.45 29.26
CA THR A 248 6.15 5.37 28.87
C THR A 248 5.38 4.17 28.33
N GLU A 249 4.26 3.80 28.97
CA GLU A 249 3.36 2.74 28.52
C GLU A 249 2.83 3.02 27.10
N VAL A 250 2.32 4.24 26.87
CA VAL A 250 1.78 4.66 25.56
C VAL A 250 2.85 4.65 24.49
N LEU A 251 4.02 5.22 24.76
CA LEU A 251 5.12 5.28 23.79
C LEU A 251 5.64 3.89 23.45
N PHE A 252 5.86 3.03 24.45
CA PHE A 252 6.28 1.65 24.22
C PHE A 252 5.26 0.89 23.37
N ARG A 253 3.97 0.94 23.75
CA ARG A 253 2.88 0.28 23.02
C ARG A 253 2.87 0.72 21.56
N ASP A 254 2.81 2.01 21.30
CA ASP A 254 2.58 2.54 19.95
C ASP A 254 3.82 2.30 19.06
N ILE A 255 5.04 2.51 19.58
CA ILE A 255 6.29 2.25 18.83
C ILE A 255 6.48 0.76 18.54
N ALA A 256 6.26 -0.12 19.53
CA ALA A 256 6.39 -1.56 19.34
C ALA A 256 5.33 -2.08 18.36
N SER A 257 4.11 -1.53 18.39
CA SER A 257 3.00 -1.93 17.52
C SER A 257 3.28 -1.64 16.05
N SER A 258 3.88 -0.49 15.74
CA SER A 258 4.17 -0.10 14.35
C SER A 258 4.98 -1.17 13.61
N PHE A 259 5.90 -1.89 14.29
CA PHE A 259 6.63 -3.00 13.67
C PHE A 259 5.70 -4.12 13.19
N PHE A 260 4.75 -4.54 14.01
CA PHE A 260 3.86 -5.66 13.71
C PHE A 260 2.78 -5.31 12.70
N TYR A 261 2.37 -4.04 12.61
CA TYR A 261 1.52 -3.54 11.55
C TYR A 261 2.26 -3.38 10.22
N MET A 262 3.52 -2.93 10.26
CA MET A 262 4.21 -2.44 9.06
C MET A 262 5.24 -3.39 8.45
N PHE A 263 5.84 -4.27 9.22
CA PHE A 263 7.02 -5.01 8.76
C PHE A 263 6.91 -6.51 9.00
N ASN A 264 6.24 -6.94 10.08
CA ASN A 264 6.19 -8.36 10.45
C ASN A 264 5.64 -9.26 9.32
N MET A 265 4.43 -9.02 8.81
CA MET A 265 3.84 -9.95 7.82
C MET A 265 4.69 -10.07 6.54
N PRO A 266 5.17 -8.97 5.91
CA PRO A 266 6.06 -9.09 4.76
C PRO A 266 7.39 -9.80 5.07
N ILE A 267 7.99 -9.56 6.24
CA ILE A 267 9.25 -10.22 6.65
C ILE A 267 9.04 -11.72 6.83
N VAL A 268 8.00 -12.11 7.56
CA VAL A 268 7.66 -13.52 7.79
C VAL A 268 7.35 -14.22 6.48
N ALA A 269 6.53 -13.60 5.63
CA ALA A 269 6.21 -14.15 4.32
C ALA A 269 7.47 -14.30 3.45
N ALA A 270 8.37 -13.31 3.45
CA ALA A 270 9.62 -13.38 2.70
C ALA A 270 10.57 -14.47 3.22
N LEU A 271 10.68 -14.63 4.55
CA LEU A 271 11.47 -15.68 5.17
C LEU A 271 10.93 -17.07 4.80
N LEU A 272 9.62 -17.28 4.95
CA LEU A 272 8.99 -18.55 4.63
C LEU A 272 9.06 -18.88 3.13
N ASN A 273 8.89 -17.87 2.25
CA ASN A 273 9.12 -18.04 0.82
C ASN A 273 10.57 -18.47 0.54
N LYS A 274 11.56 -17.84 1.20
CA LYS A 274 12.98 -18.16 1.01
C LYS A 274 13.29 -19.59 1.43
N ILE A 275 12.71 -20.06 2.53
CA ILE A 275 12.85 -21.44 3.01
C ILE A 275 12.21 -22.43 2.03
N GLN A 276 11.02 -22.13 1.51
CA GLN A 276 10.25 -23.07 0.67
C GLN A 276 10.74 -23.15 -0.78
N ASP A 277 11.10 -22.01 -1.38
CA ASP A 277 11.33 -21.88 -2.82
C ASP A 277 12.71 -21.26 -3.15
N GLY A 278 13.50 -20.89 -2.15
CA GLY A 278 14.81 -20.24 -2.33
C GLY A 278 14.74 -18.75 -2.68
N LYS A 279 13.54 -18.17 -2.75
CA LYS A 279 13.30 -16.76 -3.12
C LYS A 279 12.46 -16.05 -2.08
N SER A 280 12.72 -14.77 -1.84
CA SER A 280 11.96 -13.97 -0.87
C SER A 280 10.57 -13.56 -1.37
N THR A 281 10.33 -13.63 -2.66
CA THR A 281 9.05 -13.26 -3.29
C THR A 281 8.33 -14.48 -3.82
N ARG A 282 7.01 -14.36 -3.95
CA ARG A 282 6.13 -15.37 -4.52
C ARG A 282 5.01 -14.67 -5.28
N LEU A 283 4.70 -15.17 -6.46
CA LEU A 283 3.58 -14.64 -7.25
C LEU A 283 2.27 -14.78 -6.46
N ASP A 284 1.50 -13.69 -6.40
CA ASP A 284 0.27 -13.64 -5.64
C ASP A 284 -0.79 -14.62 -6.19
N PRO A 285 -1.76 -15.08 -5.38
CA PRO A 285 -2.70 -16.12 -5.80
C PRO A 285 -3.58 -15.78 -6.99
N VAL A 286 -3.85 -14.50 -7.25
CA VAL A 286 -4.66 -14.06 -8.39
C VAL A 286 -3.82 -14.10 -9.64
N ALA A 287 -2.65 -13.46 -9.63
CA ALA A 287 -1.73 -13.49 -10.77
C ALA A 287 -1.27 -14.91 -11.10
N ALA A 288 -1.03 -15.76 -10.10
CA ALA A 288 -0.68 -17.16 -10.33
C ALA A 288 -1.79 -17.95 -11.03
N LYS A 289 -3.07 -17.65 -10.75
CA LYS A 289 -4.20 -18.24 -11.48
C LYS A 289 -4.24 -17.72 -12.92
N GLN A 290 -4.04 -16.42 -13.13
CA GLN A 290 -3.98 -15.82 -14.48
C GLN A 290 -2.87 -16.45 -15.33
N VAL A 291 -1.66 -16.53 -14.78
CA VAL A 291 -0.52 -17.18 -15.47
C VAL A 291 -0.86 -18.64 -15.75
N SER A 292 -1.38 -19.39 -14.77
CA SER A 292 -1.68 -20.81 -14.96
C SER A 292 -2.72 -21.03 -16.06
N ASP A 293 -3.79 -20.23 -16.09
CA ASP A 293 -4.83 -20.32 -17.13
C ASP A 293 -4.28 -20.00 -18.52
N HIS A 294 -3.41 -18.99 -18.59
CA HIS A 294 -2.72 -18.63 -19.82
C HIS A 294 -1.80 -19.75 -20.31
N LEU A 295 -1.05 -20.38 -19.40
CA LEU A 295 -0.19 -21.52 -19.73
C LEU A 295 -0.98 -22.77 -20.09
N GLU A 296 -2.16 -22.99 -19.52
CA GLU A 296 -3.08 -24.05 -19.94
C GLU A 296 -3.56 -23.82 -21.39
N ALA A 297 -3.89 -22.57 -21.75
CA ALA A 297 -4.25 -22.20 -23.12
C ALA A 297 -3.07 -22.38 -24.10
N VAL A 298 -1.83 -22.11 -23.66
CA VAL A 298 -0.62 -22.43 -24.42
C VAL A 298 -0.53 -23.93 -24.70
N LEU A 299 -0.77 -24.78 -23.69
CA LEU A 299 -0.75 -26.23 -23.88
C LEU A 299 -1.89 -26.71 -24.78
N ASP A 300 -3.08 -26.11 -24.71
CA ASP A 300 -4.19 -26.42 -25.62
C ASP A 300 -3.83 -26.20 -27.08
N ALA A 301 -3.09 -25.13 -27.38
CA ALA A 301 -2.57 -24.87 -28.71
C ALA A 301 -1.44 -25.84 -29.14
N HIS A 302 -0.92 -26.66 -28.21
CA HIS A 302 0.20 -27.59 -28.43
C HIS A 302 -0.15 -29.02 -28.01
N ASN A 303 -1.36 -29.50 -28.32
CA ASN A 303 -1.81 -30.88 -28.07
C ASN A 303 -1.77 -31.32 -26.59
N GLY A 304 -1.90 -30.38 -25.66
CA GLY A 304 -2.10 -30.62 -24.23
C GLY A 304 -0.83 -30.82 -23.39
N SER A 305 0.34 -30.94 -24.01
CA SER A 305 1.62 -31.09 -23.29
C SER A 305 2.82 -30.62 -24.13
N MET A 306 3.90 -30.22 -23.48
CA MET A 306 5.13 -29.78 -24.15
C MET A 306 6.36 -30.23 -23.35
N LYS A 307 7.44 -30.62 -24.04
CA LYS A 307 8.75 -30.83 -23.40
C LYS A 307 9.20 -29.57 -22.67
N ALA A 308 9.82 -29.72 -21.49
CA ALA A 308 10.21 -28.60 -20.64
C ALA A 308 11.07 -27.54 -21.34
N SER A 309 12.02 -27.95 -22.21
CA SER A 309 12.85 -27.02 -22.98
C SER A 309 12.05 -26.20 -24.01
N ALA A 310 11.20 -26.87 -24.80
CA ALA A 310 10.32 -26.23 -25.77
C ALA A 310 9.29 -25.31 -25.09
N PHE A 311 8.74 -25.75 -23.95
CA PHE A 311 7.84 -24.93 -23.14
C PHE A 311 8.55 -23.68 -22.63
N LYS A 312 9.78 -23.81 -22.11
CA LYS A 312 10.57 -22.68 -21.62
C LYS A 312 10.80 -21.63 -22.70
N GLU A 313 11.28 -22.04 -23.87
CA GLU A 313 11.55 -21.13 -24.99
C GLU A 313 10.27 -20.46 -25.49
N PHE A 314 9.19 -21.21 -25.65
CA PHE A 314 7.92 -20.65 -26.11
C PHE A 314 7.27 -19.68 -25.10
N VAL A 315 7.35 -20.00 -23.81
CA VAL A 315 6.67 -19.24 -22.77
C VAL A 315 7.46 -18.01 -22.34
N LEU A 316 8.76 -18.15 -22.11
CA LEU A 316 9.63 -17.04 -21.67
C LEU A 316 10.23 -16.25 -22.84
N GLY A 317 10.12 -16.77 -24.06
CA GLY A 317 10.72 -16.19 -25.25
C GLY A 317 12.19 -16.53 -25.40
N LYS A 318 12.81 -15.95 -26.42
CA LYS A 318 14.20 -16.18 -26.85
C LYS A 318 15.14 -15.14 -26.22
N PRO A 319 15.90 -15.49 -25.17
CA PRO A 319 16.73 -14.52 -24.46
C PRO A 319 17.83 -13.90 -25.33
N GLU A 320 18.28 -14.60 -26.37
CA GLU A 320 19.26 -14.13 -27.36
C GLU A 320 18.74 -12.93 -28.17
N ASN A 321 17.42 -12.80 -28.37
CA ASN A 321 16.87 -11.68 -29.13
C ASN A 321 17.02 -10.33 -28.40
N LYS A 322 17.42 -10.32 -27.11
CA LYS A 322 17.78 -9.07 -26.42
C LYS A 322 18.92 -8.31 -27.12
N TYR A 323 19.77 -9.01 -27.89
CA TYR A 323 20.87 -8.42 -28.64
C TYR A 323 20.40 -7.66 -29.90
N MET A 324 19.11 -7.71 -30.24
CA MET A 324 18.52 -6.89 -31.30
C MET A 324 18.44 -5.41 -30.92
N ILE A 325 18.70 -5.06 -29.66
CA ILE A 325 18.86 -3.65 -29.24
C ILE A 325 20.20 -3.13 -29.76
N THR A 326 20.16 -2.40 -30.87
CA THR A 326 21.34 -1.78 -31.49
C THR A 326 21.94 -0.66 -30.63
N PRO A 327 23.21 -0.26 -30.84
CA PRO A 327 23.82 0.85 -30.12
C PRO A 327 23.02 2.16 -30.24
N ASP A 328 22.44 2.45 -31.41
CA ASP A 328 21.62 3.65 -31.62
C ASP A 328 20.31 3.61 -30.82
N LEU A 329 19.61 2.48 -30.82
CA LEU A 329 18.41 2.28 -30.03
C LEU A 329 18.73 2.35 -28.52
N ALA A 330 19.83 1.74 -28.09
CA ALA A 330 20.29 1.80 -26.70
C ALA A 330 20.59 3.24 -26.26
N LYS A 331 21.22 4.03 -27.14
CA LYS A 331 21.52 5.45 -26.89
C LYS A 331 20.25 6.27 -26.74
N ASP A 332 19.24 6.05 -27.59
CA ASP A 332 17.97 6.77 -27.50
C ASP A 332 17.16 6.38 -26.26
N LEU A 333 17.15 5.11 -25.89
CA LEU A 333 16.59 4.66 -24.61
C LEU A 333 17.30 5.33 -23.42
N ALA A 334 18.63 5.37 -23.42
CA ALA A 334 19.41 5.95 -22.33
C ALA A 334 19.17 7.47 -22.16
N LYS A 335 19.02 8.22 -23.27
CA LYS A 335 18.73 9.66 -23.24
C LYS A 335 17.44 10.00 -22.48
N ASN A 336 16.47 9.09 -22.46
CA ASN A 336 15.16 9.32 -21.88
C ASN A 336 14.85 8.30 -20.76
N ASN A 337 15.85 8.04 -19.91
CA ASN A 337 15.74 7.21 -18.70
C ASN A 337 15.19 5.80 -18.95
N ASN A 338 15.65 5.14 -20.02
CA ASN A 338 15.22 3.82 -20.49
C ASN A 338 13.76 3.81 -20.97
N VAL A 339 13.30 4.88 -21.61
CA VAL A 339 11.96 4.99 -22.21
C VAL A 339 12.08 5.61 -23.61
N ILE A 340 11.28 5.14 -24.57
CA ILE A 340 11.25 5.64 -25.94
C ILE A 340 9.81 5.88 -26.40
N GLU A 341 9.58 6.88 -27.26
CA GLU A 341 8.29 7.06 -27.93
C GLU A 341 8.07 5.94 -28.96
N VAL A 342 6.84 5.41 -29.05
CA VAL A 342 6.53 4.28 -29.94
C VAL A 342 6.92 4.55 -31.38
N GLU A 343 6.63 5.74 -31.90
CA GLU A 343 6.96 6.09 -33.30
C GLU A 343 8.48 6.10 -33.54
N ASN A 344 9.27 6.59 -32.58
CA ASN A 344 10.73 6.54 -32.66
C ASN A 344 11.24 5.09 -32.63
N PHE A 345 10.63 4.23 -31.81
CA PHE A 345 10.97 2.81 -31.79
C PHE A 345 10.62 2.12 -33.11
N ILE A 346 9.48 2.44 -33.73
CA ILE A 346 9.07 1.90 -35.03
C ILE A 346 10.08 2.30 -36.13
N THR A 347 10.63 3.52 -36.09
CA THR A 347 11.71 3.93 -36.99
C THR A 347 12.96 3.08 -36.82
N HIS A 348 13.32 2.72 -35.59
CA HIS A 348 14.41 1.79 -35.32
C HIS A 348 14.09 0.37 -35.81
N LEU A 349 12.86 -0.12 -35.59
CA LEU A 349 12.43 -1.46 -36.04
C LEU A 349 12.66 -1.67 -37.54
N LYS A 350 12.35 -0.68 -38.40
CA LYS A 350 12.56 -0.77 -39.86
C LYS A 350 14.00 -1.12 -40.27
N LYS A 351 14.98 -0.81 -39.41
CA LYS A 351 16.41 -1.08 -39.64
C LYS A 351 16.89 -2.39 -39.01
N ILE A 352 16.13 -2.92 -38.04
CA ILE A 352 16.53 -4.04 -37.19
C ILE A 352 15.89 -5.34 -37.66
N VAL A 353 14.60 -5.30 -38.01
CA VAL A 353 13.83 -6.51 -38.33
C VAL A 353 13.65 -6.67 -39.84
N PRO A 354 13.62 -7.92 -40.34
CA PRO A 354 13.29 -8.19 -41.74
C PRO A 354 11.93 -7.62 -42.14
N GLU A 355 11.81 -7.16 -43.40
CA GLU A 355 10.61 -6.48 -43.90
C GLU A 355 9.34 -7.35 -43.77
N ASN A 356 9.46 -8.66 -43.98
CA ASN A 356 8.35 -9.61 -43.84
C ASN A 356 7.87 -9.83 -42.38
N GLN A 357 8.66 -9.42 -41.38
CA GLN A 357 8.30 -9.51 -39.95
C GLN A 357 7.96 -8.15 -39.35
N PHE A 358 8.24 -7.05 -40.05
CA PHE A 358 8.06 -5.69 -39.54
C PHE A 358 6.64 -5.41 -39.04
N SER A 359 5.62 -5.86 -39.77
CA SER A 359 4.21 -5.67 -39.41
C SER A 359 3.86 -6.29 -38.04
N ASP A 360 4.40 -7.47 -37.74
CA ASP A 360 4.15 -8.16 -36.47
C ASP A 360 4.82 -7.42 -35.30
N TYR A 361 6.08 -6.99 -35.48
CA TYR A 361 6.80 -6.20 -34.47
C TYR A 361 6.16 -4.82 -34.25
N GLU A 362 5.71 -4.15 -35.30
CA GLU A 362 4.99 -2.88 -35.18
C GLU A 362 3.70 -3.06 -34.37
N LYS A 363 2.90 -4.08 -34.70
CA LYS A 363 1.66 -4.39 -33.98
C LYS A 363 1.93 -4.72 -32.51
N ALA A 364 2.96 -5.52 -32.23
CA ALA A 364 3.39 -5.82 -30.87
C ALA A 364 3.81 -4.55 -30.11
N ALA A 365 4.60 -3.68 -30.73
CA ALA A 365 5.04 -2.42 -30.14
C ALA A 365 3.87 -1.49 -29.79
N ARG A 366 2.91 -1.33 -30.70
CA ARG A 366 1.72 -0.50 -30.47
C ARG A 366 0.89 -1.05 -29.31
N LYS A 367 0.61 -2.36 -29.28
CA LYS A 367 -0.14 -2.99 -28.18
C LYS A 367 0.60 -2.94 -26.85
N MET A 368 1.92 -3.17 -26.86
CA MET A 368 2.75 -3.11 -25.66
C MET A 368 2.75 -1.70 -25.04
N SER A 369 2.65 -0.66 -25.87
CA SER A 369 2.55 0.72 -25.38
C SER A 369 1.25 1.03 -24.65
N GLU A 370 0.18 0.26 -24.90
CA GLU A 370 -1.09 0.37 -24.19
C GLU A 370 -1.04 -0.23 -22.78
N LEU A 371 0.08 -0.83 -22.38
CA LEU A 371 0.31 -1.26 -21.00
C LEU A 371 0.58 -0.08 -20.04
N GLN A 372 0.49 1.14 -20.55
CA GLN A 372 0.50 2.37 -19.78
C GLN A 372 -0.38 3.42 -20.48
N PRO A 373 -0.91 4.39 -19.72
CA PRO A 373 -1.52 5.58 -20.31
C PRO A 373 -0.50 6.33 -21.17
N LYS A 374 -1.01 7.07 -22.16
CA LYS A 374 -0.20 8.01 -22.92
C LYS A 374 0.34 9.10 -22.00
N VAL A 375 1.58 9.54 -22.22
CA VAL A 375 2.17 10.69 -21.54
C VAL A 375 1.99 11.90 -22.44
N THR A 376 1.15 12.85 -22.03
CA THR A 376 0.82 14.03 -22.84
C THR A 376 0.35 13.68 -24.25
N GLY A 377 -0.40 12.57 -24.40
CA GLY A 377 -0.90 12.09 -25.69
C GLY A 377 0.10 11.28 -26.53
N LYS A 378 1.33 11.09 -26.07
CA LYS A 378 2.34 10.25 -26.71
C LYS A 378 2.35 8.84 -26.13
N SER A 379 2.39 7.84 -27.00
CA SER A 379 2.57 6.45 -26.57
C SER A 379 4.05 6.19 -26.31
N MET A 380 4.35 5.60 -25.15
CA MET A 380 5.72 5.37 -24.68
C MET A 380 5.96 3.87 -24.51
N LEU A 381 7.22 3.45 -24.56
CA LEU A 381 7.68 2.10 -24.25
C LEU A 381 8.88 2.17 -23.32
N SER A 382 8.88 1.37 -22.27
CA SER A 382 10.08 1.15 -21.45
C SER A 382 11.07 0.22 -22.15
N LYS A 383 12.34 0.28 -21.75
CA LYS A 383 13.36 -0.68 -22.21
C LYS A 383 12.94 -2.14 -21.97
N ALA A 384 12.31 -2.45 -20.84
CA ALA A 384 11.84 -3.81 -20.54
C ALA A 384 10.79 -4.26 -21.57
N GLN A 385 9.85 -3.37 -21.93
CA GLN A 385 8.85 -3.66 -22.97
C GLN A 385 9.47 -3.82 -24.36
N VAL A 386 10.48 -3.03 -24.68
CA VAL A 386 11.26 -3.20 -25.92
C VAL A 386 11.93 -4.58 -25.95
N GLU A 387 12.56 -4.99 -24.84
CA GLU A 387 13.13 -6.33 -24.73
C GLU A 387 12.07 -7.44 -24.85
N ASP A 388 10.89 -7.24 -24.27
CA ASP A 388 9.80 -8.21 -24.30
C ASP A 388 9.22 -8.38 -25.71
N ILE A 389 9.15 -7.29 -26.48
CA ILE A 389 8.79 -7.31 -27.91
C ILE A 389 9.79 -8.17 -28.70
N PHE A 390 11.09 -8.05 -28.45
CA PHE A 390 12.10 -8.85 -29.16
C PHE A 390 12.16 -10.31 -28.70
N LYS A 391 11.97 -10.57 -27.40
CA LYS A 391 11.99 -11.94 -26.86
C LYS A 391 10.82 -12.79 -27.36
N ASP A 392 9.66 -12.18 -27.61
CA ASP A 392 8.44 -12.84 -28.11
C ASP A 392 8.09 -14.11 -27.31
N GLY A 393 7.78 -13.95 -26.02
CA GLY A 393 7.37 -15.03 -25.14
C GLY A 393 5.87 -14.99 -24.86
N ALA A 394 5.23 -16.14 -24.64
CA ALA A 394 3.80 -16.20 -24.35
C ALA A 394 3.41 -15.36 -23.11
N VAL A 395 4.25 -15.26 -22.07
CA VAL A 395 3.96 -14.41 -20.90
C VAL A 395 4.21 -12.92 -21.14
N ASN A 396 4.79 -12.56 -22.28
CA ASN A 396 5.02 -11.18 -22.69
C ASN A 396 3.89 -10.63 -23.56
N MET A 397 2.89 -11.44 -23.90
CA MET A 397 1.75 -10.99 -24.71
C MET A 397 1.07 -9.77 -24.06
N PRO A 398 0.90 -8.65 -24.79
CA PRO A 398 0.31 -7.43 -24.24
C PRO A 398 -1.09 -7.67 -23.63
N GLU A 399 -1.94 -8.46 -24.27
CA GLU A 399 -3.29 -8.76 -23.79
C GLU A 399 -3.27 -9.49 -22.45
N PHE A 400 -2.32 -10.42 -22.28
CA PHE A 400 -2.12 -11.18 -21.05
C PHE A 400 -1.59 -10.27 -19.94
N LEU A 401 -0.53 -9.51 -20.20
CA LEU A 401 0.05 -8.57 -19.24
C LEU A 401 -0.96 -7.51 -18.80
N LYS A 402 -1.80 -7.01 -19.71
CA LYS A 402 -2.88 -6.06 -19.41
C LYS A 402 -3.82 -6.61 -18.33
N ASN A 403 -4.23 -7.87 -18.42
CA ASN A 403 -5.07 -8.50 -17.40
C ASN A 403 -4.37 -8.61 -16.05
N VAL A 404 -3.09 -9.00 -16.04
CA VAL A 404 -2.31 -9.11 -14.81
C VAL A 404 -2.16 -7.74 -14.15
N TYR A 405 -1.83 -6.70 -14.93
CA TYR A 405 -1.61 -5.35 -14.41
C TYR A 405 -2.90 -4.70 -13.91
N ARG A 406 -4.03 -4.92 -14.59
CA ARG A 406 -5.34 -4.47 -14.09
C ARG A 406 -5.65 -5.09 -12.74
N CYS A 407 -5.57 -6.42 -12.62
CA CYS A 407 -5.82 -7.10 -11.35
C CYS A 407 -4.81 -6.72 -10.26
N ALA A 408 -3.53 -6.53 -10.61
CA ALA A 408 -2.49 -6.14 -9.68
C ALA A 408 -2.73 -4.75 -9.06
N THR A 409 -3.37 -3.85 -9.80
CA THR A 409 -3.58 -2.44 -9.44
C THR A 409 -5.04 -2.13 -9.09
N GLN A 410 -5.85 -3.18 -8.96
CA GLN A 410 -7.24 -3.10 -8.53
C GLN A 410 -7.34 -3.37 -7.04
N ASP A 411 -8.15 -2.57 -6.36
CA ASP A 411 -8.50 -2.78 -4.96
C ASP A 411 -9.96 -3.19 -4.81
N GLU A 412 -10.22 -3.98 -3.78
CA GLU A 412 -11.54 -4.45 -3.42
C GLU A 412 -11.79 -4.26 -1.92
N ASN A 413 -12.95 -3.70 -1.59
CA ASN A 413 -13.49 -3.79 -0.26
C ASN A 413 -14.20 -5.15 -0.11
N LEU A 414 -13.48 -6.12 0.45
CA LEU A 414 -13.95 -7.51 0.56
C LEU A 414 -15.16 -7.70 1.50
N PHE A 415 -15.50 -6.72 2.36
CA PHE A 415 -16.72 -6.78 3.18
C PHE A 415 -17.97 -6.40 2.40
N THR A 416 -17.84 -5.41 1.52
CA THR A 416 -18.96 -4.92 0.68
C THR A 416 -18.99 -5.59 -0.69
N GLY A 417 -17.94 -6.34 -1.06
CA GLY A 417 -17.72 -6.86 -2.41
C GLY A 417 -17.50 -5.76 -3.45
N LYS A 418 -17.29 -4.51 -3.02
CA LYS A 418 -17.11 -3.36 -3.91
C LYS A 418 -15.71 -3.38 -4.46
N VAL A 419 -15.61 -3.63 -5.76
CA VAL A 419 -14.36 -3.57 -6.51
C VAL A 419 -14.20 -2.18 -7.12
N HIS A 420 -13.07 -1.53 -6.87
CA HIS A 420 -12.73 -0.23 -7.41
C HIS A 420 -12.20 -0.35 -8.85
N ALA A 421 -12.22 0.74 -9.61
CA ALA A 421 -11.58 0.76 -10.91
C ALA A 421 -10.06 0.52 -10.74
N PRO A 422 -9.42 -0.26 -11.62
CA PRO A 422 -7.98 -0.47 -11.54
C PRO A 422 -7.24 0.84 -11.80
N ALA A 423 -6.26 1.17 -10.95
CA ALA A 423 -5.45 2.37 -11.15
C ALA A 423 -4.72 2.34 -12.51
N PHE A 424 -4.42 1.14 -13.02
CA PHE A 424 -3.78 0.92 -14.31
C PHE A 424 -4.45 1.68 -15.47
N ASP A 425 -5.78 1.65 -15.55
CA ASP A 425 -6.57 2.26 -16.64
C ASP A 425 -6.69 3.79 -16.51
N ASN A 426 -6.27 4.38 -15.38
CA ASN A 426 -6.48 5.80 -15.09
C ASN A 426 -5.23 6.65 -15.35
N GLU A 427 -5.26 7.49 -16.38
CA GLU A 427 -4.17 8.40 -16.74
C GLU A 427 -3.76 9.40 -15.65
N LEU A 428 -4.63 9.62 -14.66
CA LEU A 428 -4.42 10.52 -13.52
C LEU A 428 -3.91 9.80 -12.27
N LYS A 429 -3.65 8.50 -12.34
CA LYS A 429 -3.07 7.70 -11.24
C LYS A 429 -1.66 7.30 -11.55
N PHE A 430 -0.78 7.32 -10.55
CA PHE A 430 0.62 6.96 -10.69
C PHE A 430 0.83 5.49 -10.33
N ILE A 431 1.62 4.80 -11.14
CA ILE A 431 2.12 3.47 -10.87
C ILE A 431 3.57 3.45 -11.32
N SER A 432 4.50 3.23 -10.40
CA SER A 432 5.92 3.19 -10.73
C SER A 432 6.22 2.07 -11.71
N ARG A 433 7.09 2.32 -12.69
CA ARG A 433 7.62 1.30 -13.61
C ARG A 433 8.06 0.01 -12.90
N ASP A 434 8.73 0.14 -11.76
CA ASP A 434 9.27 -0.99 -10.98
C ASP A 434 8.18 -1.95 -10.46
N THR A 435 6.93 -1.51 -10.37
CA THR A 435 5.79 -2.37 -10.01
C THR A 435 5.57 -3.43 -11.08
N PHE A 436 5.54 -3.02 -12.36
CA PHE A 436 5.31 -3.95 -13.47
C PHE A 436 6.54 -4.81 -13.73
N THR A 437 7.74 -4.23 -13.68
CA THR A 437 8.99 -4.99 -13.82
C THR A 437 9.12 -6.09 -12.76
N ARG A 438 8.80 -5.82 -11.48
CA ARG A 438 8.75 -6.88 -10.45
C ARG A 438 7.70 -7.92 -10.76
N LYS A 439 6.49 -7.51 -11.19
CA LYS A 439 5.41 -8.45 -11.45
C LYS A 439 5.78 -9.41 -12.59
N GLN A 440 6.43 -8.93 -13.64
CA GLN A 440 6.95 -9.78 -14.72
C GLN A 440 8.06 -10.72 -14.23
N ALA A 441 8.97 -10.24 -13.38
CA ALA A 441 9.98 -11.11 -12.77
C ALA A 441 9.35 -12.23 -11.92
N GLU A 442 8.30 -11.92 -11.14
CA GLU A 442 7.53 -12.91 -10.38
C GLU A 442 6.81 -13.92 -11.28
N ILE A 443 6.31 -13.49 -12.46
CA ILE A 443 5.72 -14.38 -13.47
C ILE A 443 6.78 -15.35 -14.02
N ALA A 444 7.93 -14.82 -14.44
CA ALA A 444 9.03 -15.65 -14.96
C ALA A 444 9.52 -16.65 -13.90
N ASP A 445 9.60 -16.22 -12.65
CA ASP A 445 9.94 -17.08 -11.52
C ASP A 445 8.93 -18.20 -11.30
N TYR A 446 7.64 -17.89 -11.41
CA TYR A 446 6.57 -18.87 -11.33
C TYR A 446 6.65 -19.91 -12.46
N VAL A 447 6.94 -19.48 -13.69
CA VAL A 447 7.19 -20.40 -14.83
C VAL A 447 8.41 -21.29 -14.55
N ASN A 448 9.49 -20.73 -14.00
CA ASN A 448 10.68 -21.50 -13.65
C ASN A 448 10.40 -22.55 -12.55
N ILE A 449 9.46 -22.29 -11.63
CA ILE A 449 8.99 -23.30 -10.66
C ILE A 449 8.28 -24.46 -11.35
N ILE A 450 7.44 -24.18 -12.36
CA ILE A 450 6.78 -25.23 -13.16
C ILE A 450 7.83 -26.09 -13.87
N LEU A 451 8.79 -25.44 -14.55
CA LEU A 451 9.89 -26.12 -15.25
C LEU A 451 10.73 -26.98 -14.30
N LYS A 452 11.11 -26.46 -13.12
CA LYS A 452 11.86 -27.21 -12.11
C LYS A 452 11.13 -28.46 -11.64
N LYS A 453 9.79 -28.43 -11.58
CA LYS A 453 8.99 -29.60 -11.20
C LYS A 453 8.75 -30.57 -12.34
N ALA A 454 8.69 -30.09 -13.58
CA ALA A 454 8.67 -30.97 -14.76
C ALA A 454 9.97 -31.77 -14.88
N LYS A 455 11.10 -31.23 -14.40
CA LYS A 455 12.45 -31.80 -14.58
C LYS A 455 12.70 -31.99 -16.09
N ASP A 456 13.05 -33.20 -16.51
CA ASP A 456 13.23 -33.57 -17.91
C ASP A 456 11.95 -34.11 -18.57
N GLY A 457 10.85 -34.15 -17.82
CA GLY A 457 9.54 -34.58 -18.32
C GLY A 457 8.78 -33.47 -19.04
N ASP A 458 7.56 -33.83 -19.44
CA ASP A 458 6.66 -32.89 -20.11
C ASP A 458 5.94 -31.97 -19.10
N VAL A 459 5.76 -30.72 -19.50
CA VAL A 459 4.86 -29.79 -18.85
C VAL A 459 3.44 -30.11 -19.31
N THR A 460 2.61 -30.53 -18.36
CA THR A 460 1.20 -30.87 -18.58
C THR A 460 0.27 -29.93 -17.84
N LYS A 461 -1.01 -29.91 -18.22
CA LYS A 461 -2.05 -29.13 -17.51
C LYS A 461 -2.16 -29.52 -16.05
N ASP A 462 -2.07 -30.80 -15.73
CA ASP A 462 -2.17 -31.28 -14.35
C ASP A 462 -1.00 -30.78 -13.49
N LEU A 463 0.20 -30.72 -14.06
CA LEU A 463 1.35 -30.11 -13.40
C LEU A 463 1.10 -28.62 -13.12
N ILE A 464 0.61 -27.87 -14.12
CA ILE A 464 0.30 -26.43 -13.96
C ILE A 464 -0.75 -26.22 -12.87
N LYS A 465 -1.85 -27.00 -12.87
CA LYS A 465 -2.90 -26.93 -11.84
C LYS A 465 -2.37 -27.27 -10.45
N LYS A 466 -1.51 -28.28 -10.35
CA LYS A 466 -0.84 -28.65 -9.09
C LYS A 466 0.03 -27.51 -8.57
N VAL A 467 0.86 -26.91 -9.43
CA VAL A 467 1.70 -25.75 -9.05
C VAL A 467 0.85 -24.56 -8.63
N CYS A 468 -0.26 -24.27 -9.33
CA CYS A 468 -1.19 -23.20 -8.97
C CYS A 468 -1.83 -23.42 -7.58
N ARG A 469 -2.23 -24.66 -7.29
CA ARG A 469 -2.81 -25.04 -5.98
C ARG A 469 -1.77 -24.92 -4.88
N GLU A 470 -0.57 -25.44 -5.09
CA GLU A 470 0.52 -25.31 -4.12
C GLU A 470 0.91 -23.85 -3.87
N ASN A 471 0.98 -23.02 -4.92
CA ASN A 471 1.27 -21.60 -4.78
C ASN A 471 0.22 -20.87 -3.95
N PHE A 472 -1.07 -21.23 -4.11
CA PHE A 472 -2.13 -20.71 -3.26
C PHE A 472 -1.94 -21.12 -1.80
N ILE A 473 -1.75 -22.42 -1.53
CA ILE A 473 -1.58 -22.94 -0.17
C ILE A 473 -0.38 -22.27 0.51
N LYS A 474 0.77 -22.20 -0.17
CA LYS A 474 1.98 -21.57 0.38
C LYS A 474 1.77 -20.08 0.65
N ASN A 475 1.12 -19.33 -0.24
CA ASN A 475 0.76 -17.94 0.04
C ASN A 475 -0.14 -17.83 1.27
N THR A 476 -1.19 -18.65 1.37
CA THR A 476 -2.11 -18.66 2.50
C THR A 476 -1.38 -18.94 3.81
N CYS A 477 -0.53 -19.97 3.85
CA CYS A 477 0.26 -20.31 5.04
C CYS A 477 1.22 -19.18 5.40
N ASN A 478 1.99 -18.67 4.44
CA ASN A 478 3.06 -17.70 4.74
C ASN A 478 2.51 -16.36 5.23
N TRP A 479 1.46 -15.85 4.57
CA TRP A 479 0.78 -14.64 5.01
C TRP A 479 -0.04 -14.88 6.29
N GLY A 480 -0.65 -16.06 6.44
CA GLY A 480 -1.40 -16.45 7.64
C GLY A 480 -0.54 -16.55 8.90
N VAL A 481 0.68 -17.08 8.80
CA VAL A 481 1.64 -17.12 9.91
C VAL A 481 2.07 -15.69 10.28
N GLY A 482 2.38 -14.86 9.29
CA GLY A 482 2.67 -13.44 9.54
C GLY A 482 1.52 -12.72 10.24
N PHE A 483 0.28 -12.95 9.79
CA PHE A 483 -0.94 -12.43 10.42
C PHE A 483 -1.07 -12.91 11.87
N ALA A 484 -0.92 -14.21 12.13
CA ALA A 484 -1.06 -14.78 13.47
C ALA A 484 -0.01 -14.24 14.46
N ILE A 485 1.23 -14.08 14.01
CA ILE A 485 2.30 -13.46 14.82
C ILE A 485 1.94 -12.00 15.11
N SER A 486 1.54 -11.21 14.10
CA SER A 486 1.12 -9.82 14.30
C SER A 486 -0.04 -9.73 15.29
N ALA A 487 -1.08 -10.55 15.12
CA ALA A 487 -2.24 -10.58 15.99
C ALA A 487 -1.84 -10.92 17.44
N ALA A 488 -1.00 -11.95 17.67
CA ALA A 488 -0.57 -12.33 19.00
C ALA A 488 0.26 -11.24 19.70
N PHE A 489 1.19 -10.61 18.98
CA PHE A 489 2.02 -9.54 19.55
C PHE A 489 1.22 -8.29 19.88
N LEU A 490 0.39 -7.84 18.94
CA LEU A 490 -0.40 -6.62 19.11
C LEU A 490 -1.49 -6.77 20.17
N SER A 491 -2.11 -7.95 20.27
CA SER A 491 -3.23 -8.22 21.19
C SER A 491 -2.78 -8.61 22.60
N THR A 492 -1.64 -9.30 22.74
CA THR A 492 -1.29 -10.00 23.99
C THR A 492 0.12 -9.68 24.46
N PHE A 493 1.16 -9.91 23.64
CA PHE A 493 2.55 -9.78 24.14
C PHE A 493 2.94 -8.34 24.42
N ILE A 494 2.64 -7.39 23.53
CA ILE A 494 2.96 -5.97 23.74
C ILE A 494 2.26 -5.44 25.00
N PRO A 495 0.93 -5.64 25.21
CA PRO A 495 0.28 -5.24 26.46
C PRO A 495 0.92 -5.86 27.71
N LYS A 496 1.26 -7.16 27.68
CA LYS A 496 1.90 -7.81 28.83
C LYS A 496 3.29 -7.23 29.14
N ILE A 497 4.09 -6.95 28.11
CA ILE A 497 5.40 -6.31 28.28
C ILE A 497 5.23 -4.88 28.81
N GLN A 498 4.26 -4.12 28.28
CA GLN A 498 3.89 -2.80 28.77
C GLN A 498 3.57 -2.84 30.27
N TYR A 499 2.74 -3.79 30.72
CA TYR A 499 2.36 -3.92 32.13
C TYR A 499 3.53 -4.36 33.01
N TRP A 500 4.38 -5.23 32.49
CA TRP A 500 5.60 -5.66 33.16
C TRP A 500 6.58 -4.50 33.36
N ILE A 501 6.77 -3.63 32.36
CA ILE A 501 7.59 -2.41 32.47
C ILE A 501 7.07 -1.56 33.63
N THR A 502 5.76 -1.27 33.66
CA THR A 502 5.16 -0.46 34.74
C THR A 502 5.35 -1.12 36.11
N THR A 503 5.08 -2.42 36.21
CA THR A 503 5.25 -3.16 37.47
C THR A 503 6.70 -3.11 37.98
N ARG A 504 7.68 -3.17 37.07
CA ARG A 504 9.10 -3.07 37.42
C ARG A 504 9.49 -1.68 37.90
N VAL A 505 8.89 -0.64 37.33
CA VAL A 505 9.21 0.75 37.66
C VAL A 505 8.50 1.20 38.95
N THR A 506 7.22 0.84 39.13
CA THR A 506 6.38 1.35 40.23
C THR A 506 6.18 0.36 41.37
N GLY A 507 6.58 -0.89 41.19
CA GLY A 507 6.29 -1.99 42.13
C GLY A 507 4.82 -2.42 42.15
N LYS A 508 3.95 -1.83 41.32
CA LYS A 508 2.51 -2.12 41.27
C LYS A 508 2.03 -2.37 39.84
N ASN A 509 1.19 -3.39 39.67
CA ASN A 509 0.53 -3.68 38.39
C ASN A 509 -0.87 -3.08 38.34
N THR A 510 -0.97 -1.76 38.42
CA THR A 510 -2.26 -1.04 38.54
C THR A 510 -2.49 -0.06 37.41
N PHE A 511 -3.76 0.18 37.07
CA PHE A 511 -4.13 1.09 36.00
C PHE A 511 -3.84 2.57 36.37
N PRO A 512 -3.04 3.31 35.58
CA PRO A 512 -2.68 4.70 35.90
C PRO A 512 -3.83 5.69 35.96
N GLY A 513 -4.95 5.43 35.28
CA GLY A 513 -6.13 6.31 35.38
C GLY A 513 -6.81 6.29 36.74
N THR A 514 -6.40 5.37 37.62
CA THR A 514 -7.08 5.09 38.88
C THR A 514 -6.16 5.08 40.09
N GLU A 515 -4.85 5.10 39.86
CA GLU A 515 -3.80 5.09 40.88
C GLU A 515 -3.02 6.41 40.86
N ASP A 516 -2.77 6.99 42.03
CA ASP A 516 -1.94 8.19 42.17
C ASP A 516 -0.49 7.79 42.48
N TYR A 517 0.39 7.87 41.48
CA TYR A 517 1.82 7.54 41.60
C TYR A 517 2.67 8.69 42.20
N SER A 518 2.05 9.70 42.81
CA SER A 518 2.74 10.90 43.34
C SER A 518 3.76 10.64 44.47
N ASN A 519 3.75 9.47 45.10
CA ASN A 519 4.67 9.12 46.19
C ASN A 519 6.11 8.79 45.72
N GLU A 520 6.38 8.70 44.42
CA GLU A 520 7.72 8.40 43.88
C GLU A 520 8.64 9.61 43.72
N LYS A 521 8.15 10.85 43.93
CA LYS A 521 9.00 12.05 43.95
C LYS A 521 9.97 12.16 45.14
N LYS A 522 10.02 11.14 46.02
CA LYS A 522 10.80 11.16 47.27
C LYS A 522 11.88 10.06 47.37
N LYS A 523 12.29 9.45 46.27
CA LYS A 523 13.48 8.59 46.25
C LYS A 523 14.48 9.07 45.22
#